data_AF-A0A2V8N6P5-F1
#
_entry.id   AF-A0A2V8N6P5-F1
#
_cell.length_a   1.000
_cell.length_b   1.000
_cell.length_c   1.000
_cell.angle_alpha   90.00
_cell.angle_beta   90.00
_cell.angle_gamma   90.00
#
_symmetry.space_group_name_H-M   'P 1'
#
loop_
_entity.id
_entity.type
_entity.pdbx_description
1 polymer ?
#
loop_
_entity_poly.entity_id
_entity_poly.type
_entity_poly.pdbx_seq_one_letter_code
_entity_poly.pdbx_strand_id
1 'polypeptide(L)'
;MQKTEKIFILAQTLADERPYFFDIKGPSLGDHDTSSFMKELRSRALRAFNEDYAEKKICGENNLCVDYYFRDEATIIEVALGLRNPTSEYERDILKAIMAKNSGFPVRHLLFISKPGALKRLAQPGAGAIAAWAAEEQGIKIEVREIARMGRELES
;
A
#
# COMPACT_ATOMS: atom_id res chain seq x y z
N MET A 1 5.39 18.20 -5.33
CA MET A 1 4.48 17.06 -5.06
C MET A 1 5.21 16.09 -4.16
N GLN A 2 4.58 15.63 -3.09
CA GLN A 2 5.16 14.61 -2.19
C GLN A 2 5.35 13.28 -2.94
N LYS A 3 6.41 12.52 -2.66
CA LYS A 3 6.72 11.21 -3.25
C LYS A 3 5.59 10.22 -2.99
N THR A 4 5.01 10.26 -1.79
CA THR A 4 3.82 9.48 -1.43
C THR A 4 2.64 9.75 -2.37
N GLU A 5 2.37 11.02 -2.68
CA GLU A 5 1.32 11.37 -3.66
C GLU A 5 1.69 10.88 -5.06
N LYS A 6 2.96 11.06 -5.45
CA LYS A 6 3.45 10.67 -6.77
C LYS A 6 3.32 9.17 -7.02
N ILE A 7 3.65 8.32 -6.04
CA ILE A 7 3.51 6.87 -6.21
C ILE A 7 2.03 6.46 -6.30
N PHE A 8 1.14 7.11 -5.56
CA PHE A 8 -0.29 6.88 -5.69
C PHE A 8 -0.78 7.22 -7.11
N ILE A 9 -0.39 8.38 -7.64
CA ILE A 9 -0.73 8.78 -9.00
C ILE A 9 -0.18 7.77 -10.02
N LEU A 10 1.07 7.32 -9.87
CA LEU A 10 1.65 6.30 -10.75
C LEU A 10 0.86 4.98 -10.70
N ALA A 11 0.43 4.55 -9.51
CA ALA A 11 -0.38 3.35 -9.33
C ALA A 11 -1.77 3.51 -9.97
N GLN A 12 -2.39 4.69 -9.80
CA GLN A 12 -3.66 5.06 -10.43
C GLN A 12 -3.57 5.03 -11.96
N THR A 13 -2.58 5.73 -12.54
CA THR A 13 -2.36 5.74 -13.99
C THR A 13 -2.09 4.34 -14.53
N LEU A 14 -1.29 3.53 -13.84
CA LEU A 14 -1.03 2.15 -14.24
C LEU A 14 -2.29 1.27 -14.20
N ALA A 15 -3.17 1.49 -13.23
CA ALA A 15 -4.45 0.79 -13.15
C ALA A 15 -5.37 1.17 -14.32
N ASP A 16 -5.43 2.46 -14.67
CA ASP A 16 -6.26 2.97 -15.78
C ASP A 16 -5.79 2.43 -17.15
N GLU A 17 -4.48 2.26 -17.33
CA GLU A 17 -3.90 1.70 -18.57
C GLU A 17 -4.06 0.18 -18.71
N ARG A 18 -4.51 -0.52 -17.65
CA ARG A 18 -4.63 -1.98 -17.63
C ARG A 18 -6.07 -2.43 -17.83
N PRO A 19 -6.38 -3.08 -18.98
CA PRO A 19 -7.67 -3.73 -19.15
C PRO A 19 -7.93 -4.73 -18.01
N TYR A 20 -9.17 -4.76 -17.53
CA TYR A 20 -9.61 -5.73 -16.51
C TYR A 20 -8.81 -5.66 -15.19
N PHE A 21 -8.17 -4.54 -14.88
CA PHE A 21 -7.44 -4.39 -13.62
C PHE A 21 -8.36 -4.60 -12.41
N PHE A 22 -9.59 -4.10 -12.47
CA PHE A 22 -10.54 -4.16 -11.37
C PHE A 22 -11.26 -5.52 -11.25
N ASP A 23 -11.15 -6.37 -12.26
CA ASP A 23 -11.82 -7.66 -12.31
C ASP A 23 -11.27 -8.60 -11.23
N ILE A 24 -12.15 -9.43 -10.67
CA ILE A 24 -11.76 -10.45 -9.70
C ILE A 24 -11.15 -11.62 -10.48
N LYS A 25 -9.85 -11.83 -10.27
CA LYS A 25 -9.11 -12.96 -10.82
C LYS A 25 -8.97 -14.00 -9.71
N GLY A 26 -9.16 -15.27 -10.04
CA GLY A 26 -8.94 -16.37 -9.10
C GLY A 26 -7.46 -16.53 -8.71
N PRO A 27 -7.14 -17.49 -7.83
CA PRO A 27 -5.76 -17.82 -7.45
C PRO A 27 -4.86 -18.06 -8.68
N SER A 28 -3.55 -17.85 -8.57
CA SER A 28 -2.57 -17.89 -9.68
C SER A 28 -2.70 -16.72 -10.66
N LEU A 29 -3.82 -16.57 -11.37
CA LEU A 29 -4.00 -15.46 -12.33
C LEU A 29 -3.96 -14.10 -11.62
N GLY A 30 -4.56 -13.99 -10.43
CA GLY A 30 -4.47 -12.80 -9.59
C GLY A 30 -3.05 -12.50 -9.12
N ASP A 31 -2.26 -13.52 -8.81
CA ASP A 31 -0.88 -13.37 -8.32
C ASP A 31 0.05 -12.92 -9.45
N HIS A 32 -0.11 -13.48 -10.64
CA HIS A 32 0.61 -13.05 -11.84
C HIS A 32 0.28 -11.60 -12.24
N ASP A 33 -1.00 -11.22 -12.18
CA ASP A 33 -1.44 -9.86 -12.47
C ASP A 33 -0.87 -8.85 -11.47
N THR A 34 -0.90 -9.20 -10.18
CA THR A 34 -0.34 -8.39 -9.09
C THR A 34 1.18 -8.26 -9.23
N SER A 35 1.89 -9.36 -9.47
CA SER A 35 3.35 -9.35 -9.67
C SER A 35 3.75 -8.48 -10.86
N SER A 36 3.00 -8.60 -11.97
CA SER A 36 3.19 -7.74 -13.15
C SER A 36 2.93 -6.28 -12.82
N PHE A 37 1.89 -5.98 -12.03
CA PHE A 37 1.57 -4.62 -11.59
C PHE A 37 2.70 -4.01 -10.77
N MET A 38 3.18 -4.74 -9.77
CA MET A 38 4.26 -4.29 -8.88
C MET A 38 5.56 -4.03 -9.64
N LYS A 39 5.92 -4.92 -10.56
CA LYS A 39 7.12 -4.74 -11.41
C LYS A 39 7.05 -3.48 -12.26
N GLU A 40 5.90 -3.22 -12.88
CA GLU A 40 5.71 -2.03 -13.72
C GLU A 40 5.63 -0.75 -12.87
N LEU A 41 4.97 -0.79 -11.71
CA LEU A 41 4.93 0.32 -10.77
C LEU A 41 6.34 0.71 -10.30
N ARG A 42 7.17 -0.27 -9.91
CA ARG A 42 8.58 -0.04 -9.52
C ARG A 42 9.39 0.56 -10.67
N SER A 43 9.21 0.05 -11.88
CA SER A 43 9.83 0.57 -13.10
C SER A 43 9.50 2.05 -13.33
N ARG A 44 8.22 2.44 -13.16
CA ARG A 44 7.76 3.83 -13.26
C ARG A 44 8.27 4.69 -12.11
N ALA A 45 8.24 4.18 -10.88
CA ALA A 45 8.74 4.87 -9.70
C ALA A 45 10.23 5.18 -9.83
N LEU A 46 11.04 4.21 -10.25
CA LEU A 46 12.48 4.38 -10.47
C LEU A 46 12.76 5.50 -11.48
N ARG A 47 12.05 5.53 -12.61
CA ARG A 47 12.15 6.64 -13.58
C ARG A 47 11.73 7.98 -12.99
N ALA A 48 10.67 7.98 -12.18
CA ALA A 48 10.06 9.18 -11.63
C ALA A 48 10.86 9.81 -10.47
N PHE A 49 11.63 9.02 -9.74
CA PHE A 49 12.38 9.45 -8.55
C PHE A 49 13.90 9.41 -8.73
N ASN A 50 14.40 8.75 -9.78
CA ASN A 50 15.83 8.51 -10.01
C ASN A 50 16.52 7.76 -8.85
N GLU A 51 15.75 7.02 -8.06
CA GLU A 51 16.21 6.19 -6.94
C GLU A 51 15.21 5.04 -6.76
N ASP A 52 15.73 3.87 -6.41
CA ASP A 52 14.89 2.72 -6.09
C ASP A 52 14.48 2.75 -4.62
N TYR A 53 13.23 3.13 -4.35
CA TYR A 53 12.64 3.13 -3.02
C TYR A 53 11.87 1.85 -2.69
N ALA A 54 11.85 0.87 -3.60
CA ALA A 54 11.05 -0.32 -3.44
C ALA A 54 11.71 -1.41 -2.59
N GLU A 55 10.91 -2.34 -2.05
CA GLU A 55 11.32 -3.57 -1.36
C GLU A 55 12.37 -3.32 -0.26
N LYS A 56 12.15 -2.29 0.55
CA LYS A 56 13.14 -1.89 1.57
C LYS A 56 13.08 -2.80 2.78
N LYS A 57 14.23 -3.38 3.13
CA LYS A 57 14.45 -4.18 4.35
C LYS A 57 14.72 -3.28 5.55
N ILE A 58 13.65 -2.67 6.06
CA ILE A 58 13.72 -1.76 7.22
C ILE A 58 13.17 -2.37 8.50
N CYS A 59 12.58 -3.56 8.43
CA CYS A 59 11.88 -4.23 9.53
C CYS A 59 12.81 -5.02 10.48
N GLY A 60 14.13 -4.79 10.44
CA GLY A 60 15.14 -5.56 11.18
C GLY A 60 15.65 -6.80 10.43
N GLU A 61 16.30 -7.71 11.16
CA GLU A 61 16.97 -8.90 10.62
C GLU A 61 16.01 -10.09 10.41
N ASN A 62 14.91 -9.90 9.67
CA ASN A 62 13.87 -10.92 9.47
C ASN A 62 13.44 -11.12 8.01
N ASN A 63 14.16 -10.52 7.06
CA ASN A 63 13.88 -10.53 5.62
C ASN A 63 12.53 -9.91 5.19
N LEU A 64 11.72 -9.39 6.12
CA LEU A 64 10.50 -8.69 5.77
C LEU A 64 10.85 -7.39 5.03
N CYS A 65 10.12 -7.14 3.95
CA CYS A 65 10.24 -5.95 3.13
C CYS A 65 8.91 -5.20 3.12
N VAL A 66 9.02 -3.88 2.96
CA VAL A 66 7.88 -3.02 2.64
C VAL A 66 7.91 -2.66 1.16
N ASP A 67 6.75 -2.45 0.53
CA ASP A 67 6.72 -2.20 -0.91
C ASP A 67 7.47 -0.93 -1.30
N TYR A 68 7.28 0.18 -0.57
CA TYR A 68 8.08 1.40 -0.68
C TYR A 68 8.35 2.06 0.67
N TYR A 69 9.48 2.75 0.78
CA TYR A 69 9.79 3.59 1.94
C TYR A 69 10.44 4.91 1.55
N PHE A 70 9.83 6.01 1.99
CA PHE A 70 10.35 7.36 1.84
C PHE A 70 10.77 7.91 3.20
N ARG A 71 12.08 7.88 3.47
CA ARG A 71 12.64 8.28 4.77
C ARG A 71 12.37 9.74 5.10
N ASP A 72 12.47 10.62 4.12
CA ASP A 72 12.22 12.06 4.25
C ASP A 72 10.75 12.39 4.54
N GLU A 73 9.83 11.52 4.11
CA GLU A 73 8.40 11.64 4.38
C GLU A 73 7.93 10.79 5.56
N ALA A 74 8.85 10.10 6.24
CA ALA A 74 8.52 9.18 7.34
C ALA A 74 7.44 8.15 6.98
N THR A 75 7.34 7.78 5.70
CA THR A 75 6.18 7.09 5.15
C THR A 75 6.58 5.74 4.54
N ILE A 76 5.91 4.69 4.99
CA ILE A 76 5.87 3.38 4.33
C ILE A 76 4.63 3.32 3.44
N ILE A 77 4.75 2.66 2.29
CA ILE A 77 3.63 2.42 1.39
C ILE A 77 3.56 0.94 1.08
N GLU A 78 2.37 0.38 1.20
CA GLU A 78 2.06 -1.02 0.89
C GLU A 78 0.95 -1.06 -0.17
N VAL A 79 1.21 -1.75 -1.27
CA VAL A 79 0.29 -1.88 -2.40
C VAL A 79 -0.55 -3.15 -2.20
N ALA A 80 -1.49 -3.05 -1.26
CA ALA A 80 -2.38 -4.14 -0.87
C ALA A 80 -3.60 -4.26 -1.80
N LEU A 81 -3.42 -4.75 -3.03
CA LEU A 81 -4.51 -4.91 -4.00
C LEU A 81 -5.60 -5.92 -3.56
N GLY A 82 -5.27 -6.83 -2.64
CA GLY A 82 -6.16 -7.83 -2.05
C GLY A 82 -6.85 -7.39 -0.74
N LEU A 83 -6.69 -6.13 -0.30
CA LEU A 83 -7.09 -5.67 1.04
C LEU A 83 -8.59 -5.80 1.35
N ARG A 84 -9.44 -5.92 0.32
CA ARG A 84 -10.88 -6.21 0.45
C ARG A 84 -11.19 -7.63 0.90
N ASN A 85 -10.24 -8.56 0.81
CA ASN A 85 -10.44 -9.96 1.15
C ASN A 85 -10.34 -10.20 2.67
N PRO A 86 -10.95 -11.26 3.22
CA PRO A 86 -10.89 -11.55 4.65
C PRO A 86 -9.49 -11.83 5.19
N THR A 87 -8.68 -12.58 4.43
CA THR A 87 -7.31 -12.98 4.75
C THR A 87 -6.30 -12.01 4.12
N SER A 88 -6.41 -10.73 4.48
CA SER A 88 -5.51 -9.69 3.98
C SER A 88 -4.22 -9.59 4.80
N GLU A 89 -3.26 -8.84 4.29
CA GLU A 89 -1.97 -8.61 4.95
C GLU A 89 -1.99 -7.37 5.88
N TYR A 90 -3.17 -6.76 6.07
CA TYR A 90 -3.35 -5.49 6.80
C TYR A 90 -2.64 -5.42 8.15
N GLU A 91 -2.95 -6.34 9.06
CA GLU A 91 -2.37 -6.37 10.41
C GLU A 91 -0.86 -6.65 10.36
N ARG A 92 -0.43 -7.49 9.40
CA ARG A 92 0.98 -7.84 9.21
C ARG A 92 1.79 -6.65 8.69
N ASP A 93 1.20 -5.85 7.82
CA ASP A 93 1.83 -4.64 7.27
C ASP A 93 1.92 -3.52 8.31
N ILE A 94 0.93 -3.40 9.20
CA ILE A 94 1.02 -2.53 10.39
C ILE A 94 2.16 -3.00 11.29
N LEU A 95 2.26 -4.31 11.55
CA LEU A 95 3.35 -4.87 12.35
C LEU A 95 4.73 -4.59 11.72
N LYS A 96 4.87 -4.69 10.39
CA LYS A 96 6.10 -4.29 9.68
C LYS A 96 6.46 -2.83 9.94
N ALA A 97 5.50 -1.91 9.87
CA ALA A 97 5.74 -0.49 10.14
C ALA A 97 6.24 -0.24 11.58
N ILE A 98 5.67 -0.96 12.56
CA ILE A 98 6.11 -0.91 13.96
C ILE A 98 7.52 -1.48 14.10
N MET A 99 7.80 -2.63 13.49
CA MET A 99 9.15 -3.24 13.51
C MET A 99 10.19 -2.32 12.88
N ALA A 100 9.84 -1.65 11.79
CA ALA A 100 10.71 -0.67 11.15
C ALA A 100 11.00 0.52 12.07
N LYS A 101 9.97 1.05 12.74
CA LYS A 101 10.15 2.10 13.75
C LYS A 101 11.06 1.66 14.88
N ASN A 102 10.83 0.46 15.43
CA ASN A 102 11.64 -0.11 16.51
C ASN A 102 13.09 -0.40 16.09
N SER A 103 13.33 -0.57 14.78
CA SER A 103 14.67 -0.72 14.18
C SER A 103 15.36 0.63 13.93
N GLY A 104 14.82 1.74 14.45
CA GLY A 104 15.43 3.07 14.39
C GLY A 104 15.06 3.90 13.17
N PHE A 105 14.12 3.44 12.33
CA PHE A 105 13.62 4.24 11.22
C PHE A 105 12.55 5.22 11.69
N PRO A 106 12.53 6.48 11.20
CA PRO A 106 11.58 7.50 11.64
C PRO A 106 10.19 7.32 11.02
N VAL A 107 9.62 6.12 11.05
CA VAL A 107 8.30 5.82 10.49
C VAL A 107 7.20 6.49 11.33
N ARG A 108 6.32 7.25 10.68
CA ARG A 108 5.15 7.91 11.29
C ARG A 108 3.87 7.74 10.49
N HIS A 109 3.96 7.18 9.30
CA HIS A 109 2.84 7.01 8.39
C HIS A 109 2.97 5.71 7.62
N LEU A 110 1.88 4.95 7.55
CA LEU A 110 1.71 3.78 6.71
C LEU A 110 0.52 4.03 5.79
N LEU A 111 0.78 4.14 4.49
CA LEU A 111 -0.23 4.28 3.45
C LEU A 111 -0.45 2.95 2.74
N PHE A 112 -1.69 2.47 2.75
CA PHE A 112 -2.12 1.38 1.87
C PHE A 112 -2.67 1.94 0.56
N ILE A 113 -2.17 1.43 -0.56
CA ILE A 113 -2.76 1.62 -1.88
C ILE A 113 -3.51 0.33 -2.24
N SER A 114 -4.81 0.43 -2.50
CA SER A 114 -5.66 -0.76 -2.64
C SER A 114 -6.63 -0.66 -3.82
N LYS A 115 -7.27 -1.79 -4.15
CA LYS A 115 -8.44 -1.80 -5.06
C LYS A 115 -9.72 -1.40 -4.30
N PRO A 116 -10.78 -0.96 -5.02
CA PRO A 116 -12.05 -0.60 -4.40
C PRO A 116 -12.64 -1.72 -3.52
N GLY A 117 -13.17 -1.32 -2.37
CA GLY A 117 -13.80 -2.17 -1.36
C GLY A 117 -12.97 -2.41 -0.10
N ALA A 118 -11.71 -1.98 -0.08
CA ALA A 118 -10.84 -2.03 1.08
C ALA A 118 -11.34 -1.13 2.22
N LEU A 119 -11.76 0.11 1.94
CA LEU A 119 -12.31 1.02 2.95
C LEU A 119 -13.53 0.42 3.63
N LYS A 120 -14.46 -0.14 2.85
CA LYS A 120 -15.65 -0.84 3.38
C LYS A 120 -15.27 -2.05 4.24
N ARG A 121 -14.25 -2.83 3.83
CA ARG A 121 -13.75 -3.99 4.58
C ARG A 121 -13.09 -3.59 5.90
N LEU A 122 -12.36 -2.48 5.91
CA LEU A 122 -11.61 -1.99 7.07
C LEU A 122 -12.43 -1.08 8.00
N ALA A 123 -13.65 -0.72 7.60
CA ALA A 123 -14.64 -0.10 8.49
C ALA A 123 -15.15 -1.05 9.60
N GLN A 124 -14.73 -2.32 9.60
CA GLN A 124 -15.07 -3.26 10.66
C GLN A 124 -14.35 -2.90 11.97
N PRO A 125 -14.98 -3.07 13.15
CA PRO A 125 -14.44 -2.58 14.42
C PRO A 125 -13.01 -3.03 14.73
N GLY A 126 -12.65 -4.27 14.40
CA GLY A 126 -11.32 -4.82 14.66
C GLY A 126 -10.20 -4.07 13.91
N ALA A 127 -10.39 -3.81 12.61
CA ALA A 127 -9.40 -3.09 11.81
C ALA A 127 -9.25 -1.63 12.28
N GLY A 128 -10.38 -0.97 12.59
CA GLY A 128 -10.38 0.37 13.17
C GLY A 128 -9.65 0.45 14.52
N ALA A 129 -9.88 -0.51 15.42
CA ALA A 129 -9.22 -0.57 16.72
C ALA A 129 -7.70 -0.74 16.58
N ILE A 130 -7.23 -1.58 15.66
CA ILE A 130 -5.79 -1.78 15.40
C ILE A 130 -5.17 -0.50 14.83
N ALA A 131 -5.83 0.16 13.88
CA ALA A 131 -5.34 1.42 13.32
C ALA A 131 -5.27 2.54 14.36
N ALA A 132 -6.28 2.67 15.21
CA ALA A 132 -6.31 3.63 16.30
C ALA A 132 -5.18 3.36 17.29
N TRP A 133 -5.03 2.10 17.73
CA TRP A 133 -3.95 1.69 18.62
C TRP A 133 -2.56 1.98 18.04
N ALA A 134 -2.34 1.69 16.75
CA ALA A 134 -1.06 2.01 16.09
C ALA A 134 -0.79 3.52 16.03
N ALA A 135 -1.83 4.34 15.85
CA ALA A 135 -1.70 5.80 15.87
C ALA A 135 -1.41 6.32 17.29
N GLU A 136 -2.12 5.84 18.30
CA GLU A 136 -2.02 6.32 19.69
C GLU A 136 -0.74 5.85 20.38
N GLU A 137 -0.47 4.54 20.33
CA GLU A 137 0.64 3.93 21.08
C GLU A 137 1.96 3.95 20.29
N GLN A 138 1.85 3.82 18.97
CA GLN A 138 3.03 3.74 18.10
C GLN A 138 3.26 5.03 17.32
N GLY A 139 2.37 6.02 17.38
CA GLY A 139 2.54 7.28 16.62
C GLY A 139 2.62 7.06 15.11
N ILE A 140 2.01 5.97 14.59
CA ILE A 140 1.98 5.65 13.17
C ILE A 140 0.56 5.87 12.66
N LYS A 141 0.37 6.91 11.86
CA LYS A 141 -0.90 7.14 11.14
C LYS A 141 -1.10 6.03 10.11
N ILE A 142 -2.26 5.38 10.12
CA ILE A 142 -2.66 4.43 9.08
C ILE A 142 -3.60 5.14 8.11
N GLU A 143 -3.27 5.10 6.82
CA GLU A 143 -4.08 5.66 5.74
C GLU A 143 -4.36 4.60 4.69
N VAL A 144 -5.55 4.61 4.10
CA VAL A 144 -5.93 3.72 3.00
C VAL A 144 -6.45 4.57 1.86
N ARG A 145 -5.86 4.44 0.68
CA ARG A 145 -6.33 5.07 -0.55
C ARG A 145 -6.67 3.99 -1.56
N GLU A 146 -7.89 4.05 -2.07
CA GLU A 146 -8.35 3.17 -3.14
C GLU A 146 -8.03 3.80 -4.49
N ILE A 147 -7.48 2.99 -5.39
CA ILE A 147 -7.40 3.31 -6.81
C ILE A 147 -8.82 3.26 -7.36
N ALA A 148 -9.28 4.34 -7.98
CA ALA A 148 -10.60 4.43 -8.59
C ALA A 148 -10.52 4.14 -10.10
N ARG A 149 -11.62 3.74 -10.73
CA ARG A 149 -11.68 3.73 -12.20
C ARG A 149 -12.00 5.15 -12.65
N MET A 150 -11.07 5.81 -13.35
CA MET A 150 -11.36 7.12 -13.95
C MET A 150 -12.50 6.94 -14.97
N GLY A 151 -13.68 7.51 -14.69
CA GLY A 151 -14.90 7.35 -15.50
C GLY A 151 -16.15 6.83 -14.78
N ARG A 152 -16.16 6.70 -13.44
CA ARG A 152 -17.39 6.60 -12.64
C ARG A 152 -17.36 7.57 -11.46
N GLU A 153 -17.47 8.85 -11.78
CA GLU A 153 -18.29 9.73 -10.94
C GLU A 153 -19.73 9.65 -11.47
N LEU A 154 -20.68 9.54 -10.53
CA LEU A 154 -22.13 9.67 -10.70
C LEU A 154 -22.88 8.51 -11.35
N GLU A 155 -23.09 7.42 -10.61
CA GLU A 155 -24.44 6.83 -10.53
C GLU A 155 -24.69 6.35 -9.09
N SER A 156 -25.49 7.15 -8.38
CA SER A 156 -26.27 6.91 -7.14
C SER A 156 -25.58 6.40 -5.88
#